data_AF-A0A955G1D5-F1
#
_entry.id   AF-A0A955G1D5-F1
#
_cell.length_a   1.000
_cell.length_b   1.000
_cell.length_c   1.000
_cell.angle_alpha   90.00
_cell.angle_beta   90.00
_cell.angle_gamma   90.00
#
_symmetry.space_group_name_H-M   'P 1'
#
loop_
_entity.id
_entity.type
_entity.pdbx_description
1 polymer ?
#
loop_
_entity_poly.entity_id
_entity_poly.type
_entity_poly.pdbx_seq_one_letter_code
_entity_poly.pdbx_strand_id
1 'polypeptide(L)'
;MSKPHHLSTNHGFTLVEILVVILVIGVLAAIGYATIGQSYKKKGYYTRAIAELNAMGNAAQLYVAKNNDYPADVSRDIPSSLKDFVQGQEGADEWPKAPWPGSVYDYDNWPADSYGPSDTYQISIRFCNAGDTATCKANAQKYLGDYVSADTLENWDSYSAVYYCIKGSCRSHQNKPMNHPGYCVNCGDSKEKVF
;
A
#
# COMPACT_ATOMS: atom_id res chain seq x y z
N MET A 1 -15.98 -63.24 -47.74
CA MET A 1 -15.49 -63.06 -46.35
C MET A 1 -15.78 -61.62 -45.95
N SER A 2 -16.85 -61.37 -45.19
CA SER A 2 -17.23 -60.03 -44.73
C SER A 2 -16.66 -59.80 -43.33
N LYS A 3 -15.86 -58.74 -43.16
CA LYS A 3 -15.29 -58.34 -41.87
C LYS A 3 -16.38 -57.73 -40.98
N PRO A 4 -16.48 -58.10 -39.68
CA PRO A 4 -17.42 -57.46 -38.78
C PRO A 4 -16.92 -56.04 -38.44
N HIS A 5 -17.79 -55.04 -38.65
CA HIS A 5 -17.56 -53.67 -38.20
C HIS A 5 -17.88 -53.56 -36.70
N HIS A 6 -16.86 -53.25 -35.90
CA HIS A 6 -17.03 -52.95 -34.49
C HIS A 6 -17.68 -51.56 -34.34
N LEU A 7 -18.98 -51.52 -34.03
CA LEU A 7 -19.70 -50.27 -33.76
C LEU A 7 -19.21 -49.70 -32.42
N SER A 8 -18.40 -48.65 -32.49
CA SER A 8 -18.04 -47.83 -31.33
C SER A 8 -19.29 -47.12 -30.83
N THR A 9 -19.72 -47.43 -29.61
CA THR A 9 -20.82 -46.75 -28.92
C THR A 9 -20.31 -45.42 -28.37
N ASN A 10 -20.42 -44.36 -29.18
CA ASN A 10 -20.14 -43.00 -28.74
C ASN A 10 -21.19 -42.57 -27.70
N HIS A 11 -20.83 -42.63 -26.42
CA HIS A 11 -21.62 -42.07 -25.34
C HIS A 11 -21.34 -40.56 -25.29
N GLY A 12 -22.26 -39.76 -25.83
CA GLY A 12 -22.19 -38.30 -25.73
C GLY A 12 -22.59 -37.82 -24.34
N PHE A 13 -21.97 -36.74 -23.87
CA PHE A 13 -22.38 -36.05 -22.65
C PHE A 13 -23.82 -35.56 -22.75
N THR A 14 -24.57 -35.67 -21.65
CA THR A 14 -25.93 -35.14 -21.58
C THR A 14 -25.93 -33.62 -21.38
N LEU A 15 -26.96 -32.94 -21.89
CA LEU A 15 -27.17 -31.50 -21.61
C LEU A 15 -27.27 -31.22 -20.11
N VAL A 16 -27.85 -32.16 -19.36
CA VAL A 16 -27.99 -32.05 -17.90
C VAL A 16 -26.64 -32.11 -17.20
N GLU A 17 -25.72 -32.99 -17.63
CA GLU A 17 -24.36 -33.05 -17.08
C GLU A 17 -23.61 -31.73 -17.27
N ILE A 18 -23.67 -31.15 -18.45
CA ILE A 18 -23.01 -29.87 -18.70
C ILE A 18 -23.66 -28.74 -17.86
N LEU A 19 -24.99 -28.77 -17.69
CA LEU A 19 -25.72 -27.78 -16.89
C LEU A 19 -25.36 -27.86 -15.40
N VAL A 20 -25.23 -29.06 -14.84
CA VAL A 20 -24.81 -29.23 -13.43
C VAL A 20 -23.36 -28.79 -13.25
N VAL A 21 -22.47 -29.09 -14.20
CA VAL A 21 -21.05 -28.73 -14.12
C VAL A 21 -20.87 -27.21 -14.12
N ILE A 22 -21.52 -26.47 -15.03
CA ILE A 22 -21.41 -25.00 -15.04
C ILE A 22 -22.01 -24.37 -13.77
N LEU A 23 -23.07 -24.97 -13.20
CA LEU A 23 -23.66 -24.51 -11.95
C LEU A 23 -22.68 -24.68 -10.78
N VAL A 24 -22.03 -25.84 -10.68
CA VAL A 24 -21.01 -26.11 -9.65
C VAL A 24 -19.80 -25.18 -9.83
N ILE A 25 -19.29 -25.00 -11.05
CA ILE A 25 -18.19 -24.06 -11.33
C ILE A 25 -18.59 -22.64 -10.95
N GLY A 26 -19.82 -22.21 -11.25
CA GLY A 26 -20.33 -20.88 -10.90
C GLY A 26 -20.35 -20.62 -9.39
N VAL A 27 -20.83 -21.59 -8.60
CA VAL A 27 -20.85 -21.49 -7.13
C VAL A 27 -19.43 -21.45 -6.56
N LEU A 28 -18.55 -22.34 -7.01
CA LEU A 28 -17.15 -22.38 -6.55
C LEU A 28 -16.39 -21.11 -6.92
N ALA A 29 -16.59 -20.58 -8.13
CA ALA A 29 -15.98 -19.34 -8.58
C ALA A 29 -16.43 -18.13 -7.73
N ALA A 30 -17.71 -18.05 -7.37
CA ALA A 30 -18.24 -16.98 -6.52
C ALA A 30 -17.59 -16.98 -5.12
N ILE A 31 -17.48 -18.15 -4.48
CA ILE A 31 -16.84 -18.30 -3.17
C ILE A 31 -15.34 -17.98 -3.25
N GLY A 32 -14.66 -18.51 -4.27
CA GLY A 32 -13.24 -18.26 -4.50
C GLY A 32 -12.93 -16.77 -4.70
N TYR A 33 -13.74 -16.06 -5.50
CA TYR A 33 -13.56 -14.63 -5.73
C TYR A 33 -13.74 -13.79 -4.45
N ALA A 34 -14.75 -14.10 -3.63
CA ALA A 34 -15.03 -13.38 -2.39
C ALA A 34 -13.89 -13.49 -1.36
N THR A 35 -13.23 -14.65 -1.29
CA THR A 35 -12.28 -14.98 -0.21
C THR A 35 -10.82 -14.74 -0.61
N ILE A 36 -10.43 -15.19 -1.79
CA ILE A 36 -9.04 -15.14 -2.28
C ILE A 36 -8.79 -13.80 -2.97
N GLY A 37 -9.71 -13.35 -3.84
CA GLY A 37 -9.51 -12.14 -4.65
C GLY A 37 -9.24 -10.88 -3.82
N GLN A 38 -9.93 -10.70 -2.69
CA GLN A 38 -9.77 -9.50 -1.84
C GLN A 38 -8.48 -9.51 -1.04
N SER A 39 -8.14 -10.64 -0.43
CA SER A 39 -6.93 -10.77 0.40
C SER A 39 -5.65 -10.62 -0.42
N TYR A 40 -5.62 -11.19 -1.64
CA TYR A 40 -4.48 -11.05 -2.54
C TYR A 40 -4.32 -9.60 -3.04
N LYS A 41 -5.41 -8.88 -3.30
CA LYS A 41 -5.36 -7.46 -3.66
C LYS A 41 -4.76 -6.62 -2.53
N LYS A 42 -5.19 -6.83 -1.28
CA LYS A 42 -4.65 -6.10 -0.12
C LYS A 42 -3.14 -6.31 0.06
N LYS A 43 -2.69 -7.56 -0.03
CA LYS A 43 -1.25 -7.90 0.00
C LYS A 43 -0.50 -7.27 -1.16
N GLY A 44 -1.09 -7.27 -2.35
CA GLY A 44 -0.53 -6.61 -3.54
C GLY A 44 -0.31 -5.10 -3.33
N TYR A 45 -1.25 -4.40 -2.71
CA TYR A 45 -1.09 -2.98 -2.36
C TYR A 45 0.07 -2.75 -1.40
N TYR A 46 0.19 -3.58 -0.36
CA TYR A 46 1.29 -3.49 0.58
C TYR A 46 2.65 -3.72 -0.10
N THR A 47 2.80 -4.81 -0.85
CA THR A 47 4.05 -5.11 -1.57
C THR A 47 4.42 -3.99 -2.54
N ARG A 48 3.45 -3.45 -3.26
CA ARG A 48 3.66 -2.29 -4.14
C ARG A 48 4.10 -1.06 -3.36
N ALA A 49 3.46 -0.77 -2.22
CA ALA A 49 3.79 0.40 -1.40
C ALA A 49 5.23 0.31 -0.89
N ILE A 50 5.66 -0.86 -0.42
CA ILE A 50 7.04 -1.06 0.03
C ILE A 50 8.04 -0.87 -1.13
N ALA A 51 7.74 -1.39 -2.32
CA ALA A 51 8.61 -1.20 -3.49
C ALA A 51 8.73 0.28 -3.89
N GLU A 52 7.60 0.99 -3.95
CA GLU A 52 7.53 2.41 -4.29
C GLU A 52 8.22 3.28 -3.22
N LEU A 53 8.00 3.02 -1.93
CA LEU A 53 8.66 3.72 -0.81
C LEU A 53 10.19 3.55 -0.84
N ASN A 54 10.69 2.35 -1.14
CA ASN A 54 12.14 2.14 -1.29
C ASN A 54 12.69 2.88 -2.51
N ALA A 55 11.99 2.87 -3.64
CA ALA A 55 12.40 3.61 -4.84
C ALA A 55 12.46 5.12 -4.57
N MET A 56 11.44 5.68 -3.91
CA MET A 56 11.40 7.09 -3.53
C MET A 56 12.46 7.45 -2.48
N GLY A 57 12.70 6.57 -1.49
CA GLY A 57 13.78 6.75 -0.53
C GLY A 57 15.15 6.84 -1.20
N ASN A 58 15.42 5.95 -2.17
CA ASN A 58 16.65 6.01 -2.98
C ASN A 58 16.72 7.28 -3.82
N ALA A 59 15.60 7.70 -4.42
CA ALA A 59 15.52 8.95 -5.19
C ALA A 59 15.89 10.17 -4.34
N ALA A 60 15.39 10.23 -3.10
CA ALA A 60 15.73 11.28 -2.15
C ALA A 60 17.22 11.28 -1.80
N GLN A 61 17.84 10.10 -1.63
CA GLN A 61 19.29 10.02 -1.40
C GLN A 61 20.10 10.51 -2.61
N LEU A 62 19.69 10.16 -3.84
CA LEU A 62 20.33 10.67 -5.06
C LEU A 62 20.15 12.18 -5.22
N TYR A 63 18.98 12.70 -4.85
CA TYR A 63 18.73 14.14 -4.81
C TYR A 63 19.72 14.85 -3.88
N VAL A 64 19.89 14.34 -2.66
CA VAL A 64 20.84 14.90 -1.69
C VAL A 64 22.27 14.82 -2.22
N ALA A 65 22.65 13.71 -2.86
CA ALA A 65 23.98 13.57 -3.46
C ALA A 65 24.26 14.61 -4.56
N LYS A 66 23.24 15.04 -5.31
CA LYS A 66 23.37 16.06 -6.37
C LYS A 66 23.28 17.49 -5.84
N ASN A 67 22.35 17.75 -4.92
CA ASN A 67 21.95 19.11 -4.53
C ASN A 67 22.47 19.52 -3.14
N ASN A 68 23.11 18.61 -2.41
CA ASN A 68 23.64 18.80 -1.06
C ASN A 68 22.59 19.22 -0.01
N ASP A 69 21.30 18.98 -0.31
CA ASP A 69 20.16 19.27 0.55
C ASP A 69 19.00 18.32 0.22
N TYR A 70 18.01 18.21 1.11
CA TYR A 70 16.78 17.47 0.86
C TYR A 70 15.75 18.31 0.10
N PRO A 71 14.83 17.69 -0.66
CA PRO A 71 13.71 18.39 -1.27
C PRO A 71 12.86 19.16 -0.24
N ALA A 72 12.24 20.24 -0.67
CA ALA A 72 11.27 20.95 0.16
C ALA A 72 10.02 20.11 0.42
N ASP A 73 9.36 20.39 1.55
CA ASP A 73 8.07 19.81 1.91
C ASP A 73 7.00 20.17 0.88
N VAL A 74 6.11 19.23 0.57
CA VAL A 74 4.96 19.48 -0.29
C VAL A 74 3.72 18.88 0.35
N SER A 75 2.60 19.61 0.29
CA SER A 75 1.39 19.15 0.97
C SER A 75 0.78 17.96 0.23
N ARG A 76 0.91 16.76 0.82
CA ARG A 76 0.24 15.53 0.37
C ARG A 76 0.52 15.20 -1.09
N ASP A 77 1.80 15.32 -1.44
CA ASP A 77 2.34 14.93 -2.73
C ASP A 77 3.83 14.56 -2.60
N ILE A 78 4.49 14.29 -3.72
CA ILE A 78 5.93 14.13 -3.84
C ILE A 78 6.51 15.32 -4.63
N PRO A 79 7.64 15.93 -4.19
CA PRO A 79 8.25 17.05 -4.88
C PRO A 79 8.58 16.71 -6.33
N SER A 80 8.24 17.59 -7.26
CA SER A 80 8.56 17.41 -8.68
C SER A 80 10.06 17.24 -8.92
N SER A 81 10.88 17.82 -8.05
CA SER A 81 12.34 17.73 -8.10
C SER A 81 12.89 16.31 -7.82
N LEU A 82 12.09 15.41 -7.25
CA LEU A 82 12.44 13.99 -7.10
C LEU A 82 12.19 13.16 -8.37
N LYS A 83 11.39 13.66 -9.31
CA LYS A 83 11.04 12.92 -10.55
C LYS A 83 12.29 12.53 -11.35
N ASP A 84 13.26 13.43 -11.43
CA ASP A 84 14.52 13.24 -12.16
C ASP A 84 15.34 12.04 -11.66
N PHE A 85 15.09 11.59 -10.43
CA PHE A 85 15.87 10.55 -9.75
C PHE A 85 15.18 9.18 -9.76
N VAL A 86 13.98 9.08 -10.35
CA VAL A 86 13.27 7.83 -10.58
C VAL A 86 13.19 7.55 -12.07
N GLN A 87 14.37 7.44 -12.69
CA GLN A 87 14.47 7.02 -14.09
C GLN A 87 14.21 5.50 -14.19
N GLY A 88 13.18 5.12 -14.96
CA GLY A 88 12.76 3.73 -15.16
C GLY A 88 11.24 3.51 -15.19
N GLN A 89 10.42 4.51 -14.87
CA GLN A 89 8.99 4.48 -15.13
C GLN A 89 8.69 5.22 -16.44
N GLU A 90 8.78 4.53 -17.57
CA GLU A 90 8.35 5.10 -18.84
C GLU A 90 6.85 5.41 -18.82
N GLY A 91 6.48 6.65 -19.15
CA GLY A 91 5.10 7.02 -19.50
C GLY A 91 4.24 7.68 -18.42
N ALA A 92 4.79 8.15 -17.31
CA ALA A 92 4.02 8.98 -16.39
C ALA A 92 4.77 10.28 -16.07
N ASP A 93 4.29 11.39 -16.64
CA ASP A 93 4.65 12.76 -16.23
C ASP A 93 4.24 13.07 -14.77
N GLU A 94 3.62 12.11 -14.09
CA GLU A 94 3.10 12.15 -12.73
C GLU A 94 3.54 10.91 -11.94
N TRP A 95 3.93 11.09 -10.67
CA TRP A 95 4.16 9.97 -9.76
C TRP A 95 2.85 9.18 -9.57
N PRO A 96 2.91 7.85 -9.41
CA PRO A 96 1.71 7.07 -9.15
C PRO A 96 1.05 7.49 -7.84
N LYS A 97 -0.28 7.49 -7.84
CA LYS A 97 -1.07 7.51 -6.59
C LYS A 97 -0.66 6.34 -5.69
N ALA A 98 -0.70 6.56 -4.39
CA ALA A 98 -0.37 5.52 -3.43
C ALA A 98 -1.28 4.28 -3.62
N PRO A 99 -0.78 3.06 -3.37
CA PRO A 99 -1.42 1.82 -3.86
C PRO A 99 -2.83 1.55 -3.33
N TRP A 100 -3.13 2.02 -2.12
CA TRP A 100 -4.45 1.80 -1.53
C TRP A 100 -5.48 2.79 -2.08
N PRO A 101 -6.71 2.34 -2.40
CA PRO A 101 -7.76 3.23 -2.83
C PRO A 101 -8.00 4.38 -1.84
N GLY A 102 -7.93 5.62 -2.34
CA GLY A 102 -8.08 6.83 -1.52
C GLY A 102 -6.85 7.23 -0.71
N SER A 103 -5.73 6.50 -0.86
CA SER A 103 -4.46 6.90 -0.26
C SER A 103 -3.64 7.83 -1.17
N VAL A 104 -2.84 8.70 -0.56
CA VAL A 104 -1.91 9.60 -1.24
C VAL A 104 -0.53 9.56 -0.59
N TYR A 105 0.51 9.79 -1.39
CA TYR A 105 1.86 10.01 -0.89
C TYR A 105 2.00 11.43 -0.34
N ASP A 106 2.92 11.61 0.60
CA ASP A 106 3.18 12.87 1.29
C ASP A 106 4.66 12.88 1.68
N TYR A 107 5.48 13.61 0.94
CA TYR A 107 6.90 13.80 1.27
C TYR A 107 7.01 14.84 2.37
N ASP A 108 7.55 14.41 3.50
CA ASP A 108 7.65 15.23 4.69
C ASP A 108 9.09 15.72 4.86
N ASN A 109 9.27 17.05 4.89
CA ASN A 109 10.49 17.72 5.33
C ASN A 109 10.15 18.66 6.48
N TRP A 110 10.34 18.17 7.71
CA TRP A 110 10.00 18.92 8.91
C TRP A 110 11.26 19.32 9.67
N PRO A 111 11.42 20.60 10.06
CA PRO A 111 12.49 20.99 10.98
C PRO A 111 12.32 20.33 12.35
N ALA A 112 13.42 20.28 13.10
CA ALA A 112 13.37 19.87 14.51
C ALA A 112 12.33 20.68 15.32
N ASP A 113 11.58 19.99 16.17
CA ASP A 113 10.57 20.57 17.05
C ASP A 113 10.52 19.86 18.42
N SER A 114 9.54 20.20 19.25
CA SER A 114 9.38 19.61 20.59
C SER A 114 9.05 18.11 20.56
N TYR A 115 8.58 17.58 19.43
CA TYR A 115 8.22 16.17 19.25
C TYR A 115 9.33 15.38 18.54
N GLY A 116 10.05 16.00 17.62
CA GLY A 116 11.17 15.43 16.88
C GLY A 116 12.42 16.29 17.05
N PRO A 117 13.38 15.91 17.91
CA PRO A 117 14.56 16.75 18.22
C PRO A 117 15.58 16.86 17.08
N SER A 118 15.28 16.30 15.90
CA SER A 118 16.09 16.44 14.69
C SER A 118 15.19 16.61 13.46
N ASP A 119 15.70 17.28 12.43
CA ASP A 119 15.02 17.40 11.14
C ASP A 119 14.56 16.03 10.65
N THR A 120 13.35 15.97 10.13
CA THR A 120 12.68 14.75 9.71
C THR A 120 12.51 14.76 8.20
N TYR A 121 13.02 13.72 7.55
CA TYR A 121 12.84 13.44 6.14
C TYR A 121 12.22 12.07 6.01
N GLN A 122 11.01 12.01 5.48
CA GLN A 122 10.27 10.75 5.34
C GLN A 122 9.27 10.83 4.18
N ILE A 123 8.72 9.68 3.82
CA ILE A 123 7.60 9.59 2.89
C ILE A 123 6.44 8.93 3.61
N SER A 124 5.34 9.65 3.75
CA SER A 124 4.10 9.18 4.34
C SER A 124 3.11 8.73 3.27
N ILE A 125 2.26 7.79 3.64
CA ILE A 125 1.05 7.39 2.93
C ILE A 125 -0.12 7.74 3.84
N ARG A 126 -0.93 8.69 3.38
CA ARG A 126 -2.13 9.19 4.07
C ARG A 126 -3.35 8.49 3.51
N PHE A 127 -4.25 8.01 4.38
CA PHE A 127 -5.42 7.20 3.98
C PHE A 127 -6.74 7.99 3.84
N CYS A 128 -6.68 9.31 3.96
CA CYS A 128 -7.82 10.22 3.87
C CYS A 128 -7.33 11.65 3.67
N ASN A 129 -8.24 12.59 3.40
CA ASN A 129 -7.97 14.04 3.40
C ASN A 129 -7.65 14.59 4.80
N ALA A 130 -6.99 15.75 4.88
CA ALA A 130 -6.67 16.37 6.16
C ALA A 130 -7.97 16.68 6.93
N GLY A 131 -8.02 16.32 8.21
CA GLY A 131 -9.19 16.48 9.07
C GLY A 131 -10.26 15.38 8.96
N ASP A 132 -10.16 14.44 8.02
CA ASP A 132 -11.15 13.36 7.85
C ASP A 132 -10.78 12.08 8.63
N THR A 133 -10.84 12.17 9.96
CA THR A 133 -10.50 11.05 10.85
C THR A 133 -11.34 9.80 10.60
N ALA A 134 -12.62 9.94 10.28
CA ALA A 134 -13.51 8.79 10.05
C ALA A 134 -13.06 7.97 8.83
N THR A 135 -12.78 8.64 7.71
CA THR A 135 -12.26 7.96 6.50
C THR A 135 -10.88 7.38 6.75
N CYS A 136 -9.98 8.10 7.44
CA CYS A 136 -8.64 7.59 7.73
C CYS A 136 -8.69 6.29 8.54
N LYS A 137 -9.46 6.28 9.62
CA LYS A 137 -9.63 5.10 10.47
C LYS A 137 -10.24 3.93 9.71
N ALA A 138 -11.32 4.16 8.97
CA ALA A 138 -11.99 3.12 8.19
C ALA A 138 -11.05 2.50 7.12
N ASN A 139 -10.31 3.33 6.40
CA ASN A 139 -9.36 2.85 5.39
C ASN A 139 -8.16 2.13 6.02
N ALA A 140 -7.59 2.65 7.10
CA ALA A 140 -6.49 2.00 7.82
C ALA A 140 -6.91 0.62 8.34
N GLN A 141 -8.04 0.52 9.03
CA GLN A 141 -8.57 -0.76 9.53
C GLN A 141 -8.84 -1.76 8.38
N LYS A 142 -9.35 -1.28 7.25
CA LYS A 142 -9.62 -2.12 6.08
C LYS A 142 -8.37 -2.70 5.45
N TYR A 143 -7.28 -1.93 5.40
CA TYR A 143 -6.11 -2.22 4.59
C TYR A 143 -4.86 -2.66 5.36
N LEU A 144 -4.74 -2.29 6.64
CA LEU A 144 -3.53 -2.48 7.44
C LEU A 144 -3.67 -3.52 8.56
N GLY A 145 -4.85 -4.14 8.72
CA GLY A 145 -5.11 -5.10 9.80
C GLY A 145 -4.16 -6.31 9.86
N ASP A 146 -3.50 -6.65 8.75
CA ASP A 146 -2.50 -7.73 8.69
C ASP A 146 -1.09 -7.27 9.11
N TYR A 147 -0.87 -5.95 9.27
CA TYR A 147 0.46 -5.33 9.40
C TYR A 147 0.64 -4.45 10.64
N VAL A 148 -0.47 -3.97 11.22
CA VAL A 148 -0.53 -2.98 12.31
C VAL A 148 -1.45 -3.51 13.41
N SER A 149 -1.09 -3.35 14.69
CA SER A 149 -1.95 -3.79 15.79
C SER A 149 -3.35 -3.17 15.77
N ALA A 150 -4.31 -3.93 16.30
CA ALA A 150 -5.67 -3.46 16.49
C ALA A 150 -5.75 -2.17 17.32
N ASP A 151 -4.91 -2.04 18.36
CA ASP A 151 -4.86 -0.84 19.22
C ASP A 151 -4.41 0.41 18.44
N THR A 152 -3.34 0.31 17.65
CA THR A 152 -2.89 1.41 16.79
C THR A 152 -3.96 1.78 15.76
N LEU A 153 -4.64 0.79 15.18
CA LEU A 153 -5.71 1.02 14.20
C LEU A 153 -7.00 1.58 14.82
N GLU A 154 -7.28 1.27 16.08
CA GLU A 154 -8.40 1.84 16.82
C GLU A 154 -8.17 3.32 17.11
N ASN A 155 -6.93 3.72 17.36
CA ASN A 155 -6.56 5.12 17.63
C ASN A 155 -6.14 5.89 16.37
N TRP A 156 -6.24 5.27 15.19
CA TRP A 156 -5.85 5.89 13.91
C TRP A 156 -6.71 7.11 13.58
N ASP A 157 -6.08 8.25 13.26
CA ASP A 157 -6.76 9.50 12.95
C ASP A 157 -6.22 10.19 11.68
N SER A 158 -6.67 11.42 11.42
CA SER A 158 -6.22 12.20 10.24
C SER A 158 -4.74 12.60 10.26
N TYR A 159 -4.05 12.44 11.40
CA TYR A 159 -2.61 12.67 11.57
C TYR A 159 -1.81 11.36 11.53
N SER A 160 -2.48 10.21 11.54
CA SER A 160 -1.82 8.92 11.37
C SER A 160 -1.36 8.69 9.92
N ALA A 161 -0.29 7.92 9.75
CA ALA A 161 0.24 7.55 8.45
C ALA A 161 0.96 6.21 8.51
N VAL A 162 1.05 5.56 7.36
CA VAL A 162 2.13 4.61 7.09
C VAL A 162 3.31 5.44 6.59
N TYR A 163 4.51 5.31 7.14
CA TYR A 163 5.64 6.15 6.75
C TYR A 163 6.94 5.37 6.58
N TYR A 164 7.78 5.84 5.66
CA TYR A 164 9.13 5.37 5.40
C TYR A 164 10.12 6.43 5.86
N CYS A 165 10.92 6.10 6.87
CA CYS A 165 11.90 7.03 7.42
C CYS A 165 13.14 7.09 6.55
N ILE A 166 13.46 8.27 6.01
CA ILE A 166 14.70 8.48 5.26
C ILE A 166 15.81 8.92 6.23
N LYS A 167 15.52 9.90 7.10
CA LYS A 167 16.46 10.40 8.10
C LYS A 167 15.72 11.16 9.22
N GLY A 168 16.26 11.07 10.44
CA GLY A 168 15.86 11.92 11.56
C GLY A 168 14.74 11.38 12.42
N SER A 169 13.96 12.29 13.03
CA SER A 169 12.90 11.97 14.00
C SER A 169 11.55 11.64 13.32
N CYS A 170 11.58 10.61 12.47
CA CYS A 170 10.41 10.16 11.70
C CYS A 170 9.24 9.72 12.56
N ARG A 171 8.04 10.18 12.19
CA ARG A 171 6.80 10.01 12.96
C ARG A 171 5.57 10.21 12.09
N SER A 172 4.41 9.86 12.61
CA SER A 172 3.13 9.93 11.89
C SER A 172 2.79 11.32 11.35
N HIS A 173 3.10 12.40 12.08
CA HIS A 173 2.85 13.78 11.65
C HIS A 173 3.70 14.78 12.45
N GLN A 174 4.05 15.92 11.86
CA GLN A 174 4.87 16.95 12.51
C GLN A 174 4.32 17.38 13.87
N ASN A 175 3.04 17.77 13.90
CA ASN A 175 2.32 18.27 15.08
C ASN A 175 1.96 17.20 16.12
N LYS A 176 2.54 16.00 16.03
CA LYS A 176 2.22 14.87 16.91
C LYS A 176 3.50 14.29 17.52
N PRO A 177 3.41 13.74 18.75
CA PRO A 177 4.54 13.06 19.37
C PRO A 177 4.93 11.79 18.58
N MET A 178 6.15 11.30 18.82
CA MET A 178 6.70 10.10 18.16
C MET A 178 5.87 8.83 18.39
N ASN A 179 5.07 8.78 19.46
CA ASN A 179 4.20 7.65 19.79
C ASN A 179 2.76 7.81 19.26
N HIS A 180 2.47 8.84 18.46
CA HIS A 180 1.15 8.98 17.84
C HIS A 180 0.87 7.83 16.88
N PRO A 181 -0.37 7.28 16.83
CA PRO A 181 -0.71 6.14 15.99
C PRO A 181 -0.23 6.29 14.54
N GLY A 182 0.49 5.27 14.06
CA GLY A 182 1.06 5.22 12.72
C GLY A 182 1.87 3.95 12.54
N TYR A 183 2.46 3.79 11.36
CA TYR A 183 3.19 2.57 11.02
C TYR A 183 4.46 2.88 10.24
N CYS A 184 5.61 2.71 10.88
CA CYS A 184 6.89 2.83 10.18
C CYS A 184 7.27 1.53 9.48
N VAL A 185 7.41 1.57 8.15
CA VAL A 185 7.71 0.37 7.36
C VAL A 185 9.17 -0.09 7.43
N ASN A 186 10.10 0.81 7.79
CA ASN A 186 11.55 0.54 7.77
C ASN A 186 12.29 0.88 9.08
N CYS A 187 11.58 1.10 10.19
CA CYS A 187 12.20 1.45 11.49
C CYS A 187 12.65 0.23 12.35
N GLY A 188 12.62 -1.00 11.83
CA GLY A 188 12.93 -2.21 12.62
C GLY A 188 11.93 -2.46 13.76
N ASP A 189 12.28 -3.24 14.79
CA ASP A 189 11.42 -3.63 15.95
C ASP A 189 10.95 -2.47 16.85
N SER A 190 11.21 -1.22 16.47
CA SER A 190 10.53 -0.06 17.04
C SER A 190 9.09 0.10 16.52
N LYS A 191 8.53 -0.95 15.89
CA LYS A 191 7.20 -1.00 15.22
C LYS A 191 6.01 -0.66 16.10
N GLU A 192 6.19 -0.68 17.41
CA GLU A 192 5.15 -0.39 18.40
C GLU A 192 5.87 0.06 19.68
N LYS A 193 6.07 1.36 19.86
CA LYS A 193 6.30 1.89 21.21
C LYS A 193 4.99 2.45 21.72
N VAL A 194 4.07 1.52 22.01
CA VAL A 194 2.97 1.72 22.95
C VAL A 194 3.54 1.44 24.33
N PHE A 195 3.85 2.51 25.07
CA PHE A 195 3.58 2.66 26.50
C PHE A 195 3.42 4.16 26.79
#